data_AF-A0A1L8R4K3-F1
#
_entry.id   AF-A0A1L8R4K3-F1
#
_cell.length_a   1.000
_cell.length_b   1.000
_cell.length_c   1.000
_cell.angle_alpha   90.00
_cell.angle_beta   90.00
_cell.angle_gamma   90.00
#
_symmetry.space_group_name_H-M   'P 1'
#
loop_
_entity.id
_entity.type
_entity.pdbx_description
1 polymer ?
#
loop_
_entity_poly.entity_id
_entity_poly.type
_entity_poly.pdbx_seq_one_letter_code
_entity_poly.pdbx_strand_id
1 'polypeptide(L)' 'MLNNLEEVRKEKNISLVDMADLLGVKYQTIREKISGDSDFKFGEALAIQEKFFPEYEIKFLFTRKKEETHHEHTEI' A
#
# COMPACT_ATOMS: atom_id res chain seq x y z
N MET A 1 5.51 7.51 -1.38
CA MET A 1 5.75 6.18 -0.80
C MET A 1 4.55 5.72 0.02
N LEU A 2 4.24 4.42 -0.01
CA LEU A 2 3.22 3.77 0.81
C LEU A 2 3.81 3.34 2.16
N ASN A 3 3.93 4.29 3.08
CA ASN A 3 4.55 4.03 4.38
C ASN A 3 3.74 3.03 5.22
N ASN A 4 2.41 3.12 5.18
CA ASN A 4 1.53 2.27 5.97
C ASN A 4 1.65 0.79 5.54
N LEU A 5 1.54 0.51 4.23
CA LEU A 5 1.75 -0.85 3.71
C LEU A 5 3.15 -1.37 4.05
N GLU A 6 4.17 -0.52 3.97
CA GLU A 6 5.54 -0.93 4.30
C GLU A 6 5.76 -1.22 5.79
N GLU A 7 5.09 -0.50 6.68
CA GLU A 7 5.15 -0.75 8.13
C GLU A 7 4.43 -2.05 8.48
N VAL A 8 3.17 -2.18 8.06
CA VAL A 8 2.32 -3.33 8.39
C VAL A 8 2.91 -4.63 7.81
N ARG A 9 3.49 -4.61 6.59
CA ARG A 9 4.15 -5.79 6.04
C ARG A 9 5.36 -6.22 6.88
N LYS A 10 6.12 -5.27 7.43
CA LYS A 10 7.31 -5.56 8.26
C LYS A 10 6.86 -6.14 9.60
N GLU A 11 5.82 -5.58 10.22
CA GLU A 11 5.25 -6.11 11.45
C GLU A 11 4.74 -7.55 11.28
N LYS A 12 4.01 -7.82 10.19
CA LYS A 12 3.51 -9.17 9.87
C LYS A 12 4.54 -10.10 9.22
N ASN A 13 5.78 -9.67 9.05
CA ASN A 13 6.84 -10.43 8.39
C ASN A 13 6.46 -10.91 6.96
N ILE A 14 5.65 -10.13 6.24
CA ILE A 14 5.27 -10.41 4.86
C ILE A 14 6.35 -9.87 3.91
N SER A 15 6.92 -10.75 3.10
CA SER A 15 7.96 -10.37 2.17
C SER A 15 7.36 -9.69 0.92
N LEU A 16 8.16 -8.84 0.28
CA LEU A 16 7.77 -8.29 -1.02
C LEU A 16 7.67 -9.37 -2.10
N VAL A 17 8.38 -10.50 -1.92
CA VAL A 17 8.34 -11.64 -2.83
C VAL A 17 6.98 -12.33 -2.76
N ASP A 18 6.39 -12.47 -1.58
CA ASP A 18 5.05 -13.05 -1.41
C ASP A 18 3.98 -12.21 -2.13
N MET A 19 4.07 -10.88 -2.01
CA MET A 19 3.18 -9.97 -2.73
C MET A 19 3.42 -10.01 -4.25
N ALA A 20 4.66 -10.20 -4.67
CA ALA A 20 5.01 -10.32 -6.09
C ALA A 20 4.45 -11.61 -6.69
N ASP A 21 4.57 -12.73 -5.97
CA ASP A 21 4.01 -14.03 -6.34
C ASP A 21 2.48 -13.97 -6.46
N LEU A 22 1.81 -13.36 -5.47
CA LEU A 22 0.35 -13.18 -5.50
C LEU A 22 -0.12 -12.41 -6.74
N LEU A 23 0.60 -11.36 -7.13
CA LEU A 23 0.24 -10.52 -8.28
C LEU A 23 0.80 -11.03 -9.61
N GLY A 24 1.65 -12.06 -9.60
CA GLY A 24 2.35 -12.55 -10.80
C GLY A 24 3.32 -11.53 -11.40
N VAL A 25 3.88 -10.64 -10.58
CA VAL A 25 4.84 -9.61 -11.00
C VAL A 25 6.21 -9.85 -10.39
N LYS A 26 7.20 -9.06 -10.80
CA LYS A 26 8.54 -9.13 -10.20
C LYS A 26 8.58 -8.38 -8.88
N TYR A 27 9.42 -8.84 -7.95
CA TYR A 27 9.74 -8.13 -6.69
C TYR A 27 10.03 -6.63 -6.93
N GLN A 28 10.79 -6.33 -7.99
CA GLN A 28 11.16 -4.96 -8.34
C GLN A 28 9.92 -4.09 -8.59
N THR A 29 8.92 -4.62 -9.28
CA THR A 29 7.66 -3.92 -9.56
C THR A 29 6.90 -3.59 -8.28
N ILE A 30 6.86 -4.51 -7.30
CA ILE A 30 6.24 -4.23 -6.00
C ILE A 30 7.00 -3.11 -5.28
N ARG A 31 8.35 -3.18 -5.29
CA ARG A 31 9.20 -2.17 -4.67
C ARG A 31 8.98 -0.79 -5.30
N GLU A 32 8.97 -0.69 -6.63
CA GLU A 32 8.69 0.52 -7.39
C GLU A 32 7.31 1.11 -7.02
N LYS A 33 6.29 0.26 -6.93
CA LYS A 33 4.94 0.69 -6.53
C LYS A 33 4.87 1.23 -5.09
N ILE A 34 5.55 0.57 -4.15
CA ILE A 34 5.61 1.01 -2.75
C ILE A 34 6.40 2.31 -2.63
N SER A 35 7.54 2.43 -3.32
CA SER A 35 8.35 3.66 -3.35
C SER A 35 7.55 4.83 -3.92
N GLY A 36 6.63 4.57 -4.85
CA GLY A 36 5.76 5.58 -5.48
C GLY A 36 6.16 5.92 -6.91
N ASP A 37 7.01 5.10 -7.53
CA ASP A 37 7.34 5.18 -8.96
C ASP A 37 6.17 4.71 -9.83
N SER A 38 5.37 3.77 -9.31
CA SER A 38 4.17 3.26 -9.95
C SER A 38 3.00 3.13 -8.96
N ASP A 39 1.78 3.06 -9.48
CA ASP A 39 0.56 2.85 -8.69
C ASP A 39 0.14 1.38 -8.65
N PHE A 40 -0.47 0.96 -7.54
CA PHE A 40 -1.20 -0.30 -7.48
C PHE A 40 -2.57 -0.10 -8.15
N LYS A 41 -2.94 -1.00 -9.05
CA LYS A 41 -4.30 -1.06 -9.57
C LYS A 41 -5.23 -1.50 -8.44
N PHE A 42 -6.49 -1.07 -8.50
CA PHE A 42 -7.48 -1.42 -7.46
C PHE A 42 -7.58 -2.93 -7.21
N GLY A 43 -7.60 -3.75 -8.26
CA GLY A 43 -7.64 -5.21 -8.12
C GLY A 43 -6.39 -5.80 -7.47
N GLU A 44 -5.21 -5.23 -7.73
CA GLU A 44 -3.95 -5.66 -7.09
C GLU A 44 -3.96 -5.30 -5.60
N ALA A 45 -4.40 -4.08 -5.28
CA ALA A 45 -4.48 -3.59 -3.92
C ALA A 45 -5.49 -4.39 -3.08
N LEU A 46 -6.65 -4.71 -3.67
CA LEU A 46 -7.68 -5.53 -3.03
C LEU A 46 -7.16 -6.95 -2.77
N ALA A 47 -6.52 -7.59 -3.74
CA ALA A 47 -5.96 -8.93 -3.56
C ALA A 47 -4.92 -8.98 -2.44
N ILE A 48 -4.02 -7.99 -2.35
CA ILE A 48 -3.04 -7.89 -1.26
C ILE A 48 -3.74 -7.71 0.09
N GLN A 49 -4.75 -6.83 0.15
CA GLN A 49 -5.50 -6.57 1.37
C GLN A 49 -6.23 -7.83 1.84
N GLU A 50 -7.03 -8.48 0.98
CA GLU A 50 -7.78 -9.68 1.37
C GLU A 50 -6.87 -10.86 1.75
N LYS A 51 -5.71 -11.00 1.10
CA LYS A 51 -4.79 -12.12 1.33
C LYS A 51 -3.91 -11.95 2.56
N PHE A 52 -3.34 -10.76 2.76
CA PHE A 52 -2.30 -10.52 3.77
C PHE A 52 -2.76 -9.62 4.91
N PHE A 53 -3.71 -8.72 4.65
CA PHE A 53 -4.12 -7.66 5.58
C PHE A 53 -5.65 -7.52 5.69
N PRO A 54 -6.42 -8.60 5.88
CA PRO A 54 -7.89 -8.53 5.89
C PRO A 54 -8.44 -7.69 7.05
N GLU A 55 -7.63 -7.48 8.10
CA GLU A 55 -7.94 -6.65 9.26
C GLU A 55 -7.72 -5.14 9.04
N TYR A 56 -7.04 -4.75 7.96
CA TYR A 56 -6.77 -3.35 7.64
C TYR A 56 -7.63 -2.90 6.46
N GLU A 57 -8.03 -1.63 6.49
CA GLU A 57 -8.72 -1.02 5.36
C GLU A 57 -7.77 -0.77 4.18
N ILE A 58 -8.25 -1.06 2.97
CA ILE A 58 -7.49 -0.77 1.73
C ILE A 58 -7.08 0.70 1.64
N LYS A 59 -7.95 1.62 2.09
CA LYS A 59 -7.62 3.05 2.14
C LYS A 59 -6.45 3.30 3.07
N PHE A 60 -6.43 2.71 4.26
CA PHE A 60 -5.33 2.87 5.21
C PHE A 60 -4.01 2.33 4.64
N LEU A 61 -4.01 1.11 4.11
CA LEU A 61 -2.81 0.46 3.56
C LEU A 61 -2.21 1.24 2.39
N PHE A 62 -3.08 1.68 1.46
CA PHE A 62 -2.68 2.34 0.21
C PHE A 62 -2.77 3.86 0.29
N THR A 63 -2.93 4.44 1.49
CA THR A 63 -2.81 5.88 1.68
C THR A 63 -1.36 6.29 1.43
N ARG A 64 -1.17 7.08 0.37
CA ARG A 64 0.07 7.83 0.19
C ARG A 64 0.03 8.98 1.19
N LYS A 65 1.08 9.15 1.99
CA LYS A 65 1.32 10.45 2.64
C LYS A 65 1.51 11.46 1.52
N LYS A 66 0.41 12.11 1.09
CA LYS A 66 0.50 13.45 0.54
C LYS A 66 0.96 14.31 1.71
N GLU A 67 1.98 15.13 1.48
CA GLU A 67 2.22 16.28 2.33
C GLU A 67 0.86 16.92 2.61
N GLU A 68 0.56 17.06 3.89
CA GLU A 68 -0.68 17.59 4.39
C GLU A 68 -0.82 19.01 3.86
N THR A 69 -1.57 19.22 2.78
CA THR A 69 -2.29 20.47 2.65
C THR A 69 -3.45 20.39 3.61
N HIS A 70 -3.15 20.68 4.88
CA HIS A 70 -4.10 21.13 5.89
C HIS A 70 -4.83 22.34 5.28
N HIS A 71 -5.96 22.10 4.60
CA HIS A 71 -6.99 23.13 4.49
C HIS A 71 -7.97 22.78 5.59
N GLU A 72 -7.70 23.34 6.77
CA GLU A 72 -8.75 23.67 7.72
C GLU A 72 -9.77 24.52 6.98
N HIS A 73 -10.83 23.90 6.49
CA HIS A 73 -12.03 24.64 6.14
C HIS A 73 -12.81 24.87 7.43
N THR A 74 -12.32 25.82 8.23
CA THR A 74 -13.17 26.51 9.19
C THR A 74 -14.08 27.41 8.38
N GLU A 75 -15.30 26.95 8.11
CA GLU A 75 -16.42 27.83 7.71
C GLU A 75 -17.56 27.52 8.69
N ILE A 76 -17.60 28.28 9.80
CA ILE A 76 -18.61 29.30 10.15
C ILE A 76 -20.02 28.73 10.27
#